data_AF-A0A2D6RNL8-F1
#
_entry.id   AF-A0A2D6RNL8-F1
#
_cell.length_a   1.000
_cell.length_b   1.000
_cell.length_c   1.000
_cell.angle_alpha   90.00
_cell.angle_beta   90.00
_cell.angle_gamma   90.00
#
_symmetry.space_group_name_H-M   'P 1'
#
loop_
_entity.id
_entity.type
_entity.pdbx_description
1 polymer ?
#
loop_
_entity_poly.entity_id
_entity_poly.type
_entity_poly.pdbx_seq_one_letter_code
_entity_poly.pdbx_strand_id
1 'polypeptide(L)' 'MNFLSRTITGIVMIIVGLALIVFSFFSSLAFLIYGIIILIIGGFILLNKTEDKIEKIKRR' A
#
# COMPACT_ATOMS: atom_id res chain seq x y z
N MET A 1 -1.59 13.42 6.38
CA MET A 1 -1.60 12.96 4.98
C MET A 1 -3.07 12.83 4.63
N ASN A 2 -3.62 13.71 3.79
CA ASN A 2 -5.06 13.77 3.57
C ASN A 2 -5.64 12.38 3.21
N PHE A 3 -6.85 12.07 3.69
CA PHE A 3 -7.55 10.79 3.47
C PHE A 3 -7.49 10.27 2.03
N LEU A 4 -7.72 11.16 1.05
CA LEU A 4 -7.63 10.84 -0.37
C LEU A 4 -6.23 10.42 -0.78
N SER A 5 -5.20 11.14 -0.32
CA SER A 5 -3.80 10.80 -0.61
C SER A 5 -3.42 9.44 -0.01
N ARG A 6 -3.81 9.14 1.25
CA ARG A 6 -3.54 7.81 1.83
C ARG A 6 -4.25 6.68 1.08
N THR A 7 -5.51 6.89 0.74
CA THR A 7 -6.31 5.91 0.00
C THR A 7 -5.71 5.65 -1.38
N ILE A 8 -5.34 6.71 -2.11
CA ILE A 8 -4.69 6.60 -3.43
C ILE A 8 -3.34 5.90 -3.31
N THR A 9 -2.46 6.32 -2.39
CA THR A 9 -1.14 5.71 -2.20
C THR A 9 -1.25 4.23 -1.82
N GLY A 10 -2.17 3.87 -0.92
CA GLY A 10 -2.39 2.48 -0.53
C GLY A 10 -2.90 1.61 -1.69
N ILE A 11 -3.87 2.11 -2.47
CA ILE A 11 -4.39 1.40 -3.65
C ILE A 11 -3.30 1.21 -4.70
N VAL A 12 -2.52 2.27 -5.01
CA VAL A 12 -1.42 2.21 -5.97
C VAL A 12 -0.37 1.19 -5.53
N MET A 13 0.03 1.19 -4.26
CA MET A 13 0.96 0.18 -3.74
C MET A 13 0.42 -1.24 -3.88
N ILE A 14 -0.87 -1.47 -3.59
CA ILE A 14 -1.48 -2.80 -3.74
C ILE A 14 -1.45 -3.24 -5.21
N ILE A 15 -1.79 -2.35 -6.14
CA ILE A 15 -1.77 -2.66 -7.58
C ILE A 15 -0.35 -2.99 -8.03
N VAL A 16 0.66 -2.22 -7.60
CA VAL A 16 2.07 -2.46 -7.93
C VAL A 16 2.54 -3.80 -7.34
N GLY A 17 2.16 -4.12 -6.11
CA GLY A 17 2.49 -5.40 -5.47
C GLY A 17 1.87 -6.59 -6.22
N LEU A 18 0.61 -6.48 -6.63
CA LEU A 18 -0.06 -7.51 -7.45
C LEU A 18 0.62 -7.67 -8.82
N ALA A 19 0.97 -6.57 -9.48
CA ALA A 19 1.67 -6.62 -10.76
C ALA A 19 3.04 -7.31 -10.63
N LEU A 20 3.79 -7.03 -9.57
CA LEU A 20 5.06 -7.71 -9.27
C LEU A 20 4.88 -9.21 -9.01
N ILE A 21 3.81 -9.60 -8.33
CA ILE A 21 3.47 -11.02 -8.12
C ILE A 21 3.21 -11.70 -9.46
N VAL A 22 2.39 -11.11 -10.32
CA VAL A 22 2.13 -11.68 -11.66
C VAL A 22 3.42 -11.76 -12.47
N PHE A 23 4.24 -10.70 -12.45
CA PHE A 23 5.52 -10.66 -13.14
C PHE A 23 6.51 -11.72 -12.63
N SER A 24 6.45 -12.09 -11.36
CA SER A 24 7.34 -13.09 -10.77
C SER A 24 7.21 -14.47 -11.41
N PHE A 25 6.03 -14.82 -11.92
CA PHE A 25 5.81 -16.08 -12.64
C PHE A 25 6.52 -16.13 -13.99
N PHE A 26 6.84 -14.98 -14.59
CA PHE A 26 7.45 -14.88 -15.91
C PHE A 26 8.95 -14.54 -15.86
N SER A 27 9.48 -14.11 -14.70
CA SER A 27 10.86 -13.65 -14.57
C SER A 27 11.65 -14.44 -13.52
N SER A 28 11.33 -14.26 -12.24
CA SER A 28 12.03 -14.90 -11.15
C SER A 28 11.17 -14.92 -9.90
N LEU A 29 11.23 -16.02 -9.15
CA LEU A 29 10.58 -16.16 -7.85
C LEU A 29 11.05 -15.11 -6.83
N ALA A 30 12.21 -14.48 -7.03
CA ALA A 30 12.66 -13.38 -6.18
C ALA A 30 11.68 -12.20 -6.17
N PHE A 31 11.02 -11.91 -7.29
CA PHE A 31 10.02 -10.84 -7.40
C PHE A 31 8.76 -11.11 -6.56
N LEU A 32 8.47 -12.38 -6.27
CA LEU A 32 7.35 -12.77 -5.42
C LEU A 32 7.52 -12.24 -4.00
N ILE A 33 8.73 -12.33 -3.45
CA ILE A 33 9.07 -11.84 -2.10
C ILE A 33 8.86 -10.33 -2.03
N TYR A 34 9.37 -9.59 -3.03
CA TYR A 34 9.18 -8.14 -3.10
C TYR A 34 7.71 -7.75 -3.26
N GLY A 35 6.95 -8.46 -4.10
CA GLY A 35 5.51 -8.23 -4.29
C GLY A 35 4.73 -8.43 -2.99
N ILE A 36 5.01 -9.48 -2.22
CA ILE A 36 4.38 -9.75 -0.92
C ILE A 36 4.69 -8.64 0.09
N ILE A 37 5.95 -8.21 0.20
CA ILE A 37 6.33 -7.10 1.10
C ILE A 37 5.58 -5.82 0.74
N ILE A 38 5.51 -5.49 -0.55
CA ILE A 38 4.80 -4.30 -1.04
C ILE A 38 3.30 -4.39 -0.74
N LEU A 39 2.67 -5.56 -0.86
CA LEU A 39 1.27 -5.76 -0.47
C LEU A 39 1.06 -5.53 1.03
N ILE A 40 1.95 -6.03 1.87
CA ILE A 40 1.87 -5.85 3.33
C ILE A 40 1.95 -4.35 3.67
N ILE A 41 2.90 -3.63 3.08
CA ILE A 41 3.08 -2.19 3.30
C ILE A 41 1.87 -1.41 2.76
N GLY A 42 1.42 -1.70 1.55
CA GLY A 42 0.25 -1.06 0.93
C GLY A 42 -1.02 -1.26 1.76
N GLY A 43 -1.23 -2.47 2.27
CA GLY A 43 -2.32 -2.79 3.19
C GLY A 43 -2.22 -2.05 4.51
N PHE A 44 -1.02 -1.99 5.11
CA PHE A 44 -0.80 -1.24 6.35
C PHE A 44 -1.10 0.25 6.18
N ILE A 45 -0.67 0.85 5.06
CA ILE A 45 -0.98 2.25 4.74
C ILE A 45 -2.48 2.47 4.57
N LEU A 46 -3.19 1.57 3.88
CA LEU A 46 -4.65 1.67 3.70
C LEU A 46 -5.42 1.55 5.02
N LEU A 47 -4.95 0.67 5.91
CA LEU A 47 -5.58 0.38 7.19
C LEU A 47 -5.17 1.33 8.32
N ASN A 48 -4.12 2.15 8.13
CA ASN A 48 -3.65 3.11 9.13
C ASN A 48 -4.57 4.35 9.25
N LYS A 49 -5.82 4.11 9.68
CA LYS A 49 -6.86 5.11 9.98
C LYS A 49 -6.55 5.97 11.19
N THR A 50 -5.51 5.63 11.94
CA THR A 50 -5.05 6.35 13.14
C THR A 50 -4.53 7.73 12.80
N GLU A 51 -3.80 7.88 11.68
CA GLU A 51 -3.33 9.20 11.21
C GLU A 51 -4.49 10.14 10.86
N ASP A 52 -5.57 9.64 10.25
CA ASP A 52 -6.72 10.49 9.89
C ASP A 52 -7.41 11.07 11.12
N LYS A 53 -7.47 10.28 12.21
CA LYS A 53 -8.10 10.72 13.46
C LYS A 53 -7.32 11.89 14.06
N ILE A 54 -5.99 11.83 14.01
CA ILE A 54 -5.11 12.91 14.48
C ILE A 54 -5.25 14.15 13.59
N GLU A 55 -5.32 13.97 12.26
CA GLU A 55 -5.47 15.08 11.31
C GLU A 55 -6.83 15.79 11.45
N LYS A 56 -7.91 15.04 11.75
CA LYS A 56 -9.24 15.62 12.07
C LYS A 56 -9.24 16.40 13.38
N ILE A 57 -8.49 15.97 14.39
CA ILE A 57 -8.40 16.68 15.68
C ILE A 57 -7.58 17.97 15.52
N LYS A 58 -6.48 17.95 14.76
CA LYS A 58 -5.62 19.12 14.54
C LYS A 58 -6.25 20.22 13.68
N ARG A 59 -7.22 19.87 12.82
CA ARG A 59 -8.00 20.84 12.01
C ARG A 59 -9.20 21.44 12.75
N ARG A 60 -9.46 21.02 13.99
CA ARG A 60 -10.51 21.57 14.85
C ARG A 60 -9.93 22.66 15.75
#